data_AF-A0A5N9EMR2-F1
#
_entry.id   AF-A0A5N9EMR2-F1
#
_cell.length_a   1.000
_cell.length_b   1.000
_cell.length_c   1.000
_cell.angle_alpha   90.00
_cell.angle_beta   90.00
_cell.angle_gamma   90.00
#
_symmetry.space_group_name_H-M   'P 1'
#
loop_
_entity.id
_entity.type
_entity.pdbx_description
1 polymer ?
#
loop_
_entity_poly.entity_id
_entity_poly.type
_entity_poly.pdbx_seq_one_letter_code
_entity_poly.pdbx_strand_id
1 'polypeptide(L)' 'MPRGLVLRLPFGRPFGAPGNPEQQRVVLEDALTMLSSAREPGEIRTMPYRWRREDYGRILAERHGGTSAGI' A
#
# COMPACT_ATOMS: atom_id res chain seq x y z
N MET A 1 17.79 11.32 6.35
CA MET A 1 16.74 10.69 7.17
C MET A 1 15.88 9.78 6.31
N PRO A 2 15.63 8.52 6.68
CA PRO A 2 14.84 7.58 5.88
C PRO A 2 13.35 7.93 5.90
N ARG A 3 12.67 7.75 4.77
CA ARG A 3 11.22 7.84 4.62
C ARG A 3 10.60 6.47 4.85
N GLY A 4 9.44 6.39 5.51
CA GLY A 4 8.89 5.11 5.97
C GLY A 4 7.38 4.96 5.81
N LEU A 5 6.97 3.76 5.39
CA LEU A 5 5.57 3.32 5.43
C LEU A 5 5.41 2.30 6.56
N VAL A 6 4.51 2.58 7.51
CA VAL A 6 4.23 1.71 8.66
C VAL A 6 2.96 0.93 8.42
N LEU A 7 3.07 -0.39 8.51
CA LEU A 7 2.01 -1.36 8.29
C LEU A 7 1.80 -2.18 9.56
N ARG A 8 0.55 -2.34 10.00
CA ARG A 8 0.20 -3.15 11.18
C ARG A 8 -0.05 -4.61 10.80
N LEU A 9 0.92 -5.20 10.12
CA LEU A 9 0.89 -6.60 9.68
C LEU A 9 1.76 -7.45 10.62
N PRO A 10 1.29 -8.62 11.07
CA PRO A 10 2.00 -9.42 12.06
C PRO A 10 3.28 -10.03 11.50
N PHE A 11 4.21 -10.36 12.40
CA PHE A 11 5.47 -11.05 12.10
C PHE A 11 6.42 -10.30 11.17
N GLY A 12 6.36 -8.96 11.14
CA GLY A 12 7.26 -8.15 10.33
C GLY A 12 7.15 -8.44 8.84
N ARG A 13 5.95 -8.77 8.35
CA ARG A 13 5.69 -9.08 6.94
C ARG A 13 5.41 -7.77 6.19
N PRO A 14 6.40 -7.14 5.52
CA PRO A 14 6.22 -5.81 4.95
C PRO A 14 5.17 -5.80 3.85
N PHE A 15 5.02 -6.88 3.07
CA PHE A 15 4.04 -6.98 1.98
C PHE A 15 2.82 -7.85 2.30
N GLY A 16 2.62 -8.21 3.57
CA GLY A 16 1.47 -8.98 4.02
C GLY A 16 1.56 -10.50 3.84
N ALA A 17 0.41 -11.13 3.59
CA ALA A 17 0.26 -12.58 3.61
C ALA A 17 0.93 -13.24 2.39
N PRO A 18 1.55 -14.42 2.58
CA PRO A 18 2.06 -15.18 1.46
C PRO A 18 0.89 -15.63 0.57
N GLY A 19 1.10 -15.63 -0.75
CA GLY A 19 0.08 -16.02 -1.73
C GLY A 19 -1.04 -14.99 -1.94
N ASN A 20 -0.93 -13.78 -1.41
CA ASN A 20 -1.88 -12.69 -1.67
C ASN A 20 -1.24 -11.59 -2.55
N PRO A 21 -1.19 -11.76 -3.89
CA PRO A 21 -0.56 -10.79 -4.79
C PRO A 21 -1.27 -9.43 -4.79
N GLU A 22 -2.58 -9.39 -4.56
CA GLU A 22 -3.35 -8.14 -4.50
C GLU A 22 -2.91 -7.28 -3.30
N GLN A 23 -2.78 -7.89 -2.13
CA GLN A 23 -2.25 -7.21 -0.94
C GLN A 23 -0.84 -6.68 -1.18
N GLN A 24 0.03 -7.49 -1.77
CA GLN A 24 1.41 -7.12 -2.04
C GLN A 24 1.46 -5.92 -3.01
N ARG A 25 0.61 -5.92 -4.03
CA ARG A 25 0.49 -4.82 -5.00
C ARG A 25 0.01 -3.54 -4.36
N VAL A 26 -1.05 -3.59 -3.55
CA VAL A 26 -1.57 -2.42 -2.81
C VAL A 26 -0.48 -1.79 -1.95
N VAL A 27 0.24 -2.61 -1.17
CA VAL A 27 1.33 -2.14 -0.31
C VAL A 27 2.47 -1.52 -1.13
N LEU A 28 2.84 -2.14 -2.26
CA LEU A 28 3.90 -1.63 -3.12
C LEU A 28 3.52 -0.28 -3.74
N GLU A 29 2.29 -0.15 -4.25
CA GLU A 29 1.78 1.10 -4.81
C GLU A 29 1.74 2.22 -3.76
N ASP A 30 1.38 1.91 -2.52
CA ASP A 30 1.40 2.90 -1.43
C ASP A 30 2.82 3.33 -1.07
N ALA A 31 3.77 2.39 -1.05
CA ALA A 31 5.17 2.69 -0.80
C ALA A 31 5.74 3.60 -1.91
N LEU A 32 5.44 3.31 -3.18
CA LEU A 32 5.85 4.13 -4.32
C LEU A 32 5.18 5.51 -4.30
N THR A 33 3.88 5.57 -3.97
CA THR A 33 3.14 6.83 -3.82
C THR A 33 3.70 7.67 -2.68
N MET A 34 4.03 7.06 -1.54
CA MET A 34 4.67 7.74 -0.42
C MET A 34 6.05 8.27 -0.83
N LEU A 35 6.84 7.46 -1.53
CA LEU A 35 8.17 7.86 -2.01
C LEU A 35 8.11 9.08 -2.96
N SER A 36 7.13 9.14 -3.85
CA SER A 36 6.99 10.23 -4.82
C SER A 36 6.30 11.48 -4.24
N SER A 37 5.44 11.32 -3.23
CA SER A 37 4.64 12.42 -2.66
C SER A 37 5.12 12.96 -1.31
N ALA A 38 6.09 12.32 -0.67
CA ALA A 38 6.66 12.81 0.59
C ALA A 38 7.36 14.16 0.37
N ARG A 39 7.07 15.14 1.23
CA ARG A 39 7.56 16.51 1.09
C ARG A 39 8.72 16.82 2.04
N GLU A 40 8.81 16.07 3.13
CA GLU A 40 9.80 16.30 4.17
C GLU A 40 10.77 15.11 4.33
N PRO A 41 12.06 15.36 4.61
CA PRO A 41 12.99 14.31 5.02
C PRO A 41 12.48 13.60 6.29
N GLY A 42 12.48 12.28 6.29
CA GLY A 42 12.06 11.53 7.48
C GLY A 42 10.54 11.36 7.63
N GLU A 43 9.74 11.71 6.62
CA GLU A 43 8.29 11.51 6.68
C GLU A 43 7.93 10.03 6.92
N ILE A 44 6.99 9.78 7.83
CA ILE A 44 6.48 8.44 8.16
C ILE A 44 4.96 8.45 8.03
N ARG A 45 4.41 7.53 7.22
CA ARG A 45 2.96 7.36 7.05
C ARG A 45 2.51 6.00 7.56
N THR A 46 1.45 5.96 8.37
CA THR A 46 0.84 4.71 8.83
C THR A 46 -0.35 4.36 7.95
N MET A 47 -0.36 3.16 7.40
CA MET A 47 -1.46 2.68 6.56
C MET A 47 -2.59 2.07 7.40
N PRO A 48 -3.85 2.19 6.95
CA PRO A 48 -5.02 1.78 7.73
C PRO A 48 -5.30 0.26 7.68
N TYR A 49 -4.49 -0.52 6.97
CA TYR A 49 -4.75 -1.94 6.73
C TYR A 49 -4.74 -2.77 8.01
N ARG A 50 -5.76 -3.62 8.15
CA ARG A 50 -5.87 -4.60 9.22
C ARG A 50 -5.61 -6.00 8.68
N TRP A 51 -4.84 -6.79 9.44
CA TRP A 51 -4.47 -8.15 9.06
C TRP A 51 -5.71 -9.01 8.73
N ARG A 52 -5.76 -9.52 7.49
CA ARG A 52 -6.85 -10.39 6.97
C ARG A 52 -8.26 -9.80 7.10
N ARG A 53 -8.40 -8.47 7.06
CA ARG A 53 -9.69 -7.77 7.15
C ARG A 53 -9.96 -6.81 6.00
N GLU A 54 -9.03 -6.73 5.04
CA GLU A 54 -9.16 -5.86 3.87
C GLU A 54 -9.48 -6.71 2.63
N ASP A 55 -10.29 -6.13 1.74
CA ASP A 55 -10.52 -6.66 0.40
C ASP A 55 -9.56 -5.94 -0.57
N TYR A 56 -8.38 -6.52 -0.75
CA TYR A 56 -7.34 -5.92 -1.58
C TYR A 56 -7.68 -5.91 -3.07
N GLY A 57 -8.44 -6.90 -3.55
CA GLY A 57 -8.95 -6.92 -4.92
C GLY A 57 -9.88 -5.75 -5.20
N ARG A 58 -10.82 -5.48 -4.27
CA ARG A 58 -11.68 -4.29 -4.35
C ARG A 58 -10.87 -2.98 -4.31
N ILE A 59 -9.91 -2.87 -3.40
CA ILE A 59 -9.04 -1.67 -3.31
C ILE A 59 -8.31 -1.43 -4.64
N LEU A 60 -7.76 -2.47 -5.27
CA LEU A 60 -7.11 -2.34 -6.57
C LEU A 60 -8.10 -1.99 -7.68
N ALA A 61 -9.28 -2.62 -7.69
CA ALA A 61 -10.32 -2.31 -8.67
C ALA A 61 -10.76 -0.84 -8.56
N GLU A 62 -10.89 -0.30 -7.35
CA GLU A 62 -11.21 1.13 -7.13
C GLU A 62 -10.07 2.06 -7.61
N ARG A 63 -8.80 1.67 -7.40
CA ARG A 63 -7.63 2.46 -7.87
C ARG A 63 -7.49 2.49 -9.39
N HIS A 64 -7.69 1.36 -10.06
CA HIS A 64 -7.48 1.23 -11.50
C HIS A 64 -8.75 1.46 -12.32
N GLY A 65 -9.93 1.23 -11.73
CA GLY A 65 -11.22 1.42 -12.37
C GLY A 65 -11.49 2.87 -12.79
N GLY A 66 -10.87 3.84 -12.11
CA GLY A 66 -10.88 5.26 -12.51
C GLY A 66 -9.94 5.61 -13.68
N THR A 67 -9.03 4.71 -14.07
CA THR A 67 -7.96 4.98 -15.07
C THR A 67 -8.30 4.46 -16.47
N SER A 68 -9.45 3.82 -16.65
CA SER A 68 -9.87 3.25 -17.96
C SER A 68 -10.63 4.22 -18.88
N ALA A 69 -10.82 5.48 -18.49
CA ALA A 69 -11.55 6.49 -19.27
C ALA A 69 -10.64 7.44 -20.09
N GLY A 70 -9.56 6.92 -20.68
CA GLY A 70 -8.64 7.79 -21.41
C GLY A 70 -7.64 7.05 -22.28
N ILE A 71 -8.11 6.31 -23.29
CA ILE A 71 -7.43 6.06 -24.57
C ILE A 71 -8.50 6.04 -25.66
#